data_AF-A0AAX3WVD1-F1
#
_entry.id   AF-A0AAX3WVD1-F1
#
_cell.length_a   1.000
_cell.length_b   1.000
_cell.length_c   1.000
_cell.angle_alpha   90.00
_cell.angle_beta   90.00
_cell.angle_gamma   90.00
#
_symmetry.space_group_name_H-M   'P 1'
#
loop_
_entity.id
_entity.type
_entity.pdbx_description
1 polymer ?
#
loop_
_entity_poly.entity_id
_entity_poly.type
_entity_poly.pdbx_seq_one_letter_code
_entity_poly.pdbx_strand_id
1 'polypeptide(L)' 'MFFRSKRKLKKEFDDKLVSLIKETKEDLQQAKLIEELLDDYDLELIAQRKAAESIHFYLFKEARIRKVLIK' A
#
# COMPACT_ATOMS: atom_id res chain seq x y z
N MET A 1 25.36 5.51 22.04
CA MET A 1 25.34 4.95 20.66
C MET A 1 24.02 4.25 20.28
N PHE A 2 23.39 3.47 21.19
CA PHE A 2 22.15 2.73 20.92
C PHE A 2 20.96 3.56 20.40
N PHE A 3 20.71 4.76 20.91
CA PHE A 3 19.57 5.58 20.47
C PHE A 3 19.70 6.15 19.04
N ARG A 4 20.93 6.32 18.52
CA ARG A 4 21.15 6.73 17.12
C ARG A 4 20.78 5.58 16.16
N SER A 5 21.11 4.34 16.50
CA SER A 5 20.74 3.17 15.69
C SER A 5 19.23 2.95 15.64
N LYS A 6 18.51 3.14 16.75
CA LYS A 6 17.03 3.04 16.80
C LYS A 6 16.34 4.09 15.91
N ARG A 7 16.86 5.33 15.87
CA ARG A 7 16.31 6.37 14.98
C ARG A 7 16.55 6.06 13.50
N LYS A 8 17.71 5.49 13.14
CA LYS A 8 17.99 5.03 11.77
C LYS A 8 17.03 3.91 11.37
N LEU A 9 16.89 2.89 12.22
CA LEU A 9 16.00 1.76 11.96
C LEU A 9 14.55 2.21 11.77
N LYS A 10 14.03 3.08 12.64
CA LYS A 10 12.68 3.64 12.49
C LYS A 10 12.52 4.32 11.12
N LYS A 11 13.48 5.16 10.74
CA LYS A 11 13.46 5.88 9.47
C LYS A 11 13.44 4.90 8.28
N GLU A 12 14.27 3.86 8.30
CA GLU A 12 14.29 2.84 7.23
C GLU A 12 12.94 2.14 7.07
N PHE A 13 12.25 1.83 8.17
CA PHE A 13 10.91 1.24 8.10
C PHE A 13 9.84 2.23 7.61
N ASP A 14 9.95 3.50 8.00
CA ASP A 14 9.05 4.55 7.51
C ASP A 14 9.26 4.78 6.00
N ASP A 15 10.51 4.79 5.52
CA ASP A 15 10.85 4.90 4.10
C ASP A 15 10.33 3.67 3.31
N LYS A 16 10.49 2.45 3.84
CA LYS A 16 9.91 1.22 3.26
C LYS A 16 8.38 1.27 3.19
N LEU A 17 7.73 1.80 4.22
CA LEU A 17 6.27 1.97 4.23
C LEU A 17 5.82 2.91 3.11
N VAL A 18 6.53 4.02 2.90
CA VAL A 18 6.22 4.95 1.80
C VAL A 18 6.42 4.28 0.44
N SER A 19 7.50 3.51 0.25
CA SER A 19 7.71 2.74 -0.98
C SER A 19 6.60 1.73 -1.23
N LEU A 20 6.19 0.98 -0.20
CA LEU A 20 5.12 -0.01 -0.31
C LEU A 20 3.76 0.62 -0.63
N ILE A 21 3.48 1.82 -0.10
CA ILE A 21 2.27 2.57 -0.45
C ILE A 21 2.27 2.95 -1.94
N LYS A 22 3.44 3.28 -2.52
CA LYS A 22 3.56 3.61 -3.95
C LYS A 22 3.36 2.38 -4.82
N GLU A 23 3.98 1.27 -4.49
CA GLU A 23 3.82 -0.02 -5.18
C GLU A 23 2.37 -0.49 -5.18
N THR A 24 1.74 -0.56 -3.99
CA THR A 24 0.34 -1.00 -3.87
C THR A 24 -0.66 -0.06 -4.54
N LYS A 25 -0.27 1.20 -4.82
CA LYS A 25 -1.08 2.11 -5.64
C LYS A 25 -1.12 1.64 -7.09
N GLU A 26 0.02 1.23 -7.63
CA GLU A 26 0.13 0.70 -8.99
C GLU A 26 -0.63 -0.61 -9.11
N ASP A 27 -0.52 -1.52 -8.12
CA ASP A 27 -1.30 -2.76 -8.06
C ASP A 27 -2.80 -2.50 -8.07
N LEU A 28 -3.26 -1.55 -7.25
CA LEU A 28 -4.68 -1.18 -7.19
C LEU A 28 -5.15 -0.57 -8.51
N GLN A 29 -4.33 0.26 -9.16
CA GLN A 29 -4.65 0.82 -10.46
C GLN A 29 -4.74 -0.27 -11.52
N GLN A 30 -3.80 -1.20 -11.55
CA GLN A 30 -3.80 -2.33 -12.47
C GLN A 30 -5.04 -3.21 -12.26
N ALA A 31 -5.38 -3.55 -11.01
CA ALA A 31 -6.57 -4.36 -10.72
C ALA A 31 -7.88 -3.68 -11.16
N LYS A 32 -7.96 -2.34 -11.06
CA LYS A 32 -9.10 -1.56 -11.57
C LYS A 32 -9.17 -1.58 -13.09
N LEU A 33 -8.03 -1.40 -13.77
CA LEU A 33 -7.98 -1.43 -15.24
C LEU A 33 -8.40 -2.81 -15.77
N ILE A 34 -7.99 -3.90 -15.11
CA ILE A 34 -8.39 -5.25 -15.50
C ILE A 34 -9.90 -5.45 -15.29
N GLU A 35 -10.47 -4.97 -14.17
CA GLU A 35 -11.92 -5.00 -13.91
C GLU A 35 -12.71 -4.19 -14.94
N GLU A 36 -12.22 -3.02 -15.36
CA GLU A 36 -12.87 -2.19 -16.39
C GLU A 36 -12.82 -2.80 -17.80
N LEU A 37 -11.79 -3.58 -18.11
CA LEU A 37 -11.62 -4.23 -19.42
C LEU A 37 -12.41 -5.53 -19.56
N LEU A 38 -12.86 -6.12 -18.44
CA LEU A 38 -13.65 -7.34 -18.42
C LEU A 38 -15.14 -7.00 -18.42
N ASP A 39 -15.80 -7.30 -19.54
CA ASP A 39 -17.25 -7.07 -19.75
C ASP A 39 -18.11 -8.10 -18.96
N ASP A 40 -17.52 -9.24 -18.57
CA ASP A 40 -18.18 -10.31 -17.84
C ASP A 40 -17.93 -10.21 -16.32
N TYR A 41 -18.97 -10.57 -15.54
CA TYR A 41 -18.89 -10.60 -14.08
C TYR A 41 -18.00 -11.76 -13.59
N ASP A 42 -16.76 -11.45 -13.21
CA ASP A 42 -15.82 -12.38 -12.59
C ASP A 42 -15.61 -12.09 -11.10
N LEU A 43 -16.09 -13.00 -10.25
CA LEU A 43 -15.97 -12.91 -8.79
C LEU A 43 -14.52 -12.95 -8.30
N GLU A 44 -13.65 -13.69 -8.98
CA GLU A 44 -12.25 -13.80 -8.58
C GLU A 44 -11.54 -12.47 -8.80
N LEU A 45 -11.78 -11.83 -9.94
CA LEU A 45 -11.23 -10.52 -10.24
C LEU A 45 -11.72 -9.44 -9.27
N ILE A 46 -13.02 -9.43 -8.98
CA ILE A 46 -13.60 -8.50 -8.00
C ILE A 46 -12.96 -8.71 -6.62
N ALA A 47 -12.71 -9.97 -6.23
CA ALA A 47 -12.05 -10.29 -4.97
C ALA A 47 -10.59 -9.80 -4.96
N GLN A 48 -9.84 -10.01 -6.05
CA GLN A 48 -8.47 -9.52 -6.20
C GLN A 48 -8.39 -7.99 -6.11
N ARG A 49 -9.29 -7.27 -6.80
CA ARG A 49 -9.37 -5.81 -6.70
C ARG A 49 -9.66 -5.34 -5.29
N LYS A 50 -10.64 -5.95 -4.62
CA LYS A 50 -10.98 -5.61 -3.22
C LYS A 50 -9.84 -5.92 -2.26
N ALA A 51 -9.07 -6.98 -2.50
CA ALA A 51 -7.88 -7.30 -1.71
C ALA A 51 -6.80 -6.23 -1.89
N ALA A 52 -6.48 -5.85 -3.14
CA ALA A 52 -5.53 -4.78 -3.43
C ALA A 52 -5.95 -3.45 -2.79
N GLU A 53 -7.24 -3.12 -2.88
CA GLU A 53 -7.83 -1.93 -2.26
C GLU A 53 -7.68 -1.95 -0.73
N SER A 54 -7.98 -3.08 -0.10
CA SER A 54 -7.87 -3.27 1.34
C SER A 54 -6.42 -3.14 1.84
N ILE A 55 -5.47 -3.73 1.10
CA ILE A 55 -4.04 -3.61 1.41
C ILE A 55 -3.60 -2.15 1.31
N HIS A 56 -3.91 -1.48 0.19
CA HIS A 56 -3.51 -0.10 -0.05
C HIS A 56 -4.01 0.84 1.05
N PHE A 57 -5.31 0.77 1.40
CA PHE A 57 -5.88 1.62 2.44
C PHE A 57 -5.40 1.28 3.85
N TYR A 58 -5.11 0.01 4.13
CA TYR A 58 -4.51 -0.38 5.40
C TYR A 58 -3.14 0.30 5.62
N LEU A 59 -2.32 0.38 4.58
CA LEU A 59 -1.01 1.04 4.66
C LEU A 59 -1.13 2.55 4.94
N PHE A 60 -2.14 3.23 4.39
CA PHE A 60 -2.45 4.62 4.73
C PHE A 60 -2.86 4.77 6.20
N LYS A 61 -3.65 3.82 6.74
CA LYS A 61 -3.98 3.79 8.17
C LYS A 61 -2.73 3.66 9.03
N GLU A 62 -1.82 2.75 8.67
CA GLU A 62 -0.52 2.59 9.34
C GLU A 62 0.33 3.88 9.28
N ALA A 63 0.42 4.52 8.12
CA ALA A 63 1.17 5.76 7.94
C ALA A 63 0.62 6.88 8.85
N ARG A 64 -0.71 6.97 9.00
CA ARG A 64 -1.35 7.91 9.93
C ARG A 64 -1.00 7.64 11.39
N ILE A 65 -1.05 6.38 11.82
CA ILE A 65 -0.69 5.98 13.20
C ILE A 65 0.78 6.32 13.49
N ARG A 66 1.66 6.09 12.52
CA ARG A 66 3.12 6.32 12.64
C ARG A 66 3.54 7.78 12.41
N LYS A 67 2.62 8.64 11.94
CA LYS A 67 2.84 10.04 11.54
C LYS A 67 3.89 10.19 10.44
N VAL A 68 3.87 9.29 9.46
CA VAL A 68 4.77 9.30 8.30
C VAL A 68 4.21 10.25 7.24
N LEU A 69 5.06 11.14 6.73
CA LEU A 69 4.70 12.03 5.62
C LEU A 69 4.90 11.29 4.30
N ILE A 70 3.80 11.00 3.62
CA ILE A 70 3.81 10.45 2.26
C ILE A 70 3.96 11.66 1.33
N LYS A 71 5.12 11.79 0.69
CA LYS A 71 5.40 12.82 -0.34
C LYS A 71 5.48 12.19 -1.72
#